data_AF-A0AA35TI70-F1
#
_entry.id   AF-A0AA35TI70-F1
#
_cell.length_a   1.000
_cell.length_b   1.000
_cell.length_c   1.000
_cell.angle_alpha   90.00
_cell.angle_beta   90.00
_cell.angle_gamma   90.00
#
_symmetry.space_group_name_H-M   'P 1'
#
loop_
_entity.id
_entity.type
_entity.pdbx_description
1 polymer ?
#
loop_
_entity_poly.entity_id
_entity_poly.type
_entity_poly.pdbx_seq_one_letter_code
_entity_poly.pdbx_strand_id
1 'polypeptide(L)'
;MIDGDGIIKVADFGLAVEEVNSKGYFRQDKSDCVRLPFKWMALESLQEGVFTTKTDVWSFGVTMWEVFCGGRGPYPGVEAHTLPNLLQHGHRLEMPNNAACSEQ
;
A
#
# COMPACT_ATOMS: atom_id res chain seq x y z
N MET A 1 -11.71 -8.33 1.85
CA MET A 1 -13.13 -8.64 2.11
C MET A 1 -13.22 -9.67 3.22
N ILE A 2 -14.24 -9.59 4.08
CA ILE A 2 -14.51 -10.58 5.13
C ILE A 2 -15.79 -11.31 4.72
N ASP A 3 -15.78 -12.64 4.67
CA ASP A 3 -16.97 -13.42 4.34
C ASP A 3 -17.84 -13.71 5.57
N GLY A 4 -18.93 -14.47 5.39
CA GLY A 4 -19.89 -14.78 6.44
C GLY A 4 -19.32 -15.61 7.60
N ASP A 5 -18.19 -16.28 7.37
CA ASP A 5 -17.50 -17.10 8.37
C ASP A 5 -16.35 -16.31 9.06
N GLY A 6 -16.19 -15.03 8.73
CA GLY A 6 -15.11 -14.21 9.26
C GLY A 6 -13.75 -14.45 8.58
N ILE A 7 -13.70 -15.15 7.44
CA ILE A 7 -12.45 -15.41 6.72
C ILE A 7 -12.08 -14.20 5.88
N ILE A 8 -10.84 -13.74 6.04
CA ILE A 8 -10.28 -12.62 5.29
C ILE A 8 -9.82 -13.10 3.92
N LYS A 9 -10.30 -12.43 2.87
CA LYS A 9 -9.96 -12.69 1.47
C LYS A 9 -9.46 -11.42 0.78
N VAL A 10 -8.34 -11.51 0.08
CA VAL A 10 -7.88 -10.44 -0.82
C VAL A 10 -8.88 -10.32 -1.97
N ALA A 11 -9.24 -9.09 -2.32
CA ALA A 11 -10.21 -8.78 -3.35
C ALA A 11 -9.72 -7.58 -4.17
N ASP A 12 -10.47 -7.22 -5.22
CA ASP A 12 -10.16 -6.13 -6.14
C ASP A 12 -8.86 -6.31 -6.93
N PHE A 13 -8.90 -7.24 -7.89
CA PHE A 13 -7.80 -7.54 -8.79
C PHE A 13 -7.80 -6.67 -10.06
N GLY A 14 -8.56 -5.56 -10.08
CA GLY A 14 -8.72 -4.71 -11.28
C GLY A 14 -7.43 -4.01 -11.74
N LEU A 15 -6.44 -3.92 -10.85
CA LEU A 15 -5.09 -3.40 -11.13
C LEU A 15 -4.01 -4.48 -11.01
N ALA A 16 -4.38 -5.73 -10.73
CA ALA A 16 -3.42 -6.81 -10.61
C ALA A 16 -2.85 -7.13 -11.99
N VAL A 17 -1.53 -7.18 -12.09
CA VAL A 17 -0.83 -7.52 -13.32
C VAL A 17 -0.13 -8.85 -13.10
N GLU A 18 -0.33 -9.79 -14.01
CA GLU A 18 0.44 -11.02 -14.01
C GLU A 18 1.91 -10.70 -14.25
N GLU A 19 2.81 -11.48 -13.67
CA GLU A 19 4.26 -11.33 -13.85
C GLU A 19 4.66 -11.81 -15.27
N VAL A 20 4.22 -11.10 -16.30
CA VAL A 20 4.38 -11.49 -17.72
C VAL A 20 5.80 -11.26 -18.22
N ASN A 21 6.58 -10.40 -17.53
CA ASN A 21 7.96 -10.12 -17.92
C ASN A 21 8.94 -11.04 -17.18
N SER A 22 9.83 -11.70 -17.92
CA SER A 22 10.96 -12.50 -17.40
C SER A 22 11.95 -11.70 -16.52
N LYS A 23 11.70 -10.41 -16.30
CA LYS A 23 12.46 -9.50 -15.44
C LYS A 23 11.88 -9.35 -14.02
N GLY A 24 10.71 -9.92 -13.76
CA GLY A 24 10.06 -9.93 -12.44
C GLY A 24 9.56 -8.57 -11.94
N TYR A 25 9.24 -7.65 -12.85
CA TYR A 25 8.62 -6.38 -12.53
C TYR A 25 7.71 -5.87 -13.66
N PHE A 26 6.67 -5.14 -13.27
CA PHE A 26 5.82 -4.35 -14.17
C PHE A 26 6.17 -2.87 -14.04
N ARG A 27 6.10 -2.11 -15.16
CA ARG A 27 6.35 -0.67 -15.18
C ARG A 27 5.15 0.04 -15.79
N GLN A 28 4.51 0.92 -15.02
CA GLN A 28 3.38 1.70 -15.49
C GLN A 28 3.85 2.96 -16.20
N ASP A 29 3.21 3.30 -17.33
CA ASP A 29 3.49 4.53 -18.06
C ASP A 29 2.73 5.70 -17.41
N LYS A 30 3.35 6.89 -17.36
CA LYS A 30 2.79 8.08 -16.72
C LYS A 30 1.59 8.67 -17.48
N SER A 31 1.34 8.17 -18.69
CA SER A 31 0.23 8.52 -19.57
C SER A 31 -1.08 7.82 -19.20
N ASP A 32 -1.01 6.76 -18.39
CA ASP A 32 -2.18 6.03 -17.93
C ASP A 32 -2.93 6.85 -16.87
N CYS A 33 -4.18 7.23 -17.18
CA CYS A 33 -5.06 7.97 -16.28
C CYS A 33 -5.65 7.09 -15.16
N VAL A 34 -4.85 6.19 -14.60
CA VAL A 34 -5.25 5.27 -13.54
C VAL A 34 -5.08 5.97 -12.19
N ARG A 35 -6.13 5.96 -11.37
CA ARG A 35 -6.05 6.44 -9.99
C ARG A 35 -5.33 5.40 -9.13
N LEU A 36 -4.11 5.71 -8.71
CA LEU A 36 -3.31 4.81 -7.87
C LEU A 36 -3.44 5.14 -6.37
N PRO A 37 -3.35 4.12 -5.49
CA PRO A 37 -3.37 4.31 -4.05
C PRO A 37 -1.99 4.73 -3.52
N PHE A 38 -1.55 5.97 -3.81
CA PHE A 38 -0.21 6.48 -3.50
C PHE A 38 0.29 6.19 -2.07
N LYS A 39 -0.59 6.25 -1.06
CA LYS A 39 -0.19 6.04 0.34
C LYS A 39 0.16 4.59 0.70
N TRP A 40 -0.18 3.64 -0.17
CA TRP A 40 0.15 2.21 -0.03
C TRP A 40 1.32 1.80 -0.91
N MET A 41 1.81 2.68 -1.79
CA MET A 41 2.85 2.35 -2.75
C MET A 41 4.23 2.43 -2.12
N ALA A 42 5.11 1.51 -2.54
CA ALA A 42 6.52 1.51 -2.18
C ALA A 42 7.25 2.71 -2.82
N LEU A 43 8.41 3.07 -2.28
CA LEU A 43 9.18 4.24 -2.76
C LEU A 43 9.58 4.09 -4.23
N GLU A 44 10.02 2.90 -4.63
CA GLU A 44 10.36 2.55 -6.00
C GLU A 44 9.15 2.61 -6.94
N SER A 45 7.95 2.26 -6.46
CA SER A 45 6.71 2.40 -7.22
C SER A 45 6.33 3.87 -7.41
N LEU A 46 6.53 4.69 -6.38
CA LEU A 46 6.25 6.13 -6.41
C LEU A 46 7.21 6.91 -7.32
N GLN A 47 8.49 6.54 -7.33
CA GLN A 47 9.53 7.26 -8.08
C GLN A 47 9.67 6.75 -9.52
N GLU A 48 9.63 5.43 -9.70
CA GLU A 48 10.01 4.78 -10.97
C GLU A 48 8.84 4.05 -11.65
N GLY A 49 7.69 3.95 -10.99
CA GLY A 49 6.53 3.20 -11.49
C GLY A 49 6.78 1.69 -11.52
N VAL A 50 7.70 1.19 -10.70
CA VAL A 50 8.09 -0.23 -10.64
C VAL A 50 7.20 -0.98 -9.65
N PHE A 51 6.65 -2.12 -10.07
CA PHE A 51 5.81 -3.00 -9.26
C PHE A 51 6.40 -4.42 -9.26
N THR A 52 6.57 -5.00 -8.08
CA THR A 52 7.13 -6.33 -7.83
C THR A 52 6.48 -6.98 -6.62
N THR A 53 6.74 -8.26 -6.37
CA THR A 53 6.36 -8.90 -5.10
C THR A 53 6.87 -8.14 -3.87
N LYS A 54 7.99 -7.42 -3.96
CA LYS A 54 8.53 -6.63 -2.84
C LYS A 54 7.74 -5.35 -2.59
N THR A 55 7.20 -4.74 -3.64
CA THR A 55 6.30 -3.58 -3.50
C THR A 55 4.98 -4.01 -2.88
N ASP A 56 4.51 -5.24 -3.16
CA ASP A 56 3.33 -5.80 -2.50
C ASP A 56 3.55 -6.04 -1.01
N VAL A 57 4.76 -6.47 -0.61
CA VAL A 57 5.13 -6.60 0.81
C VAL A 57 5.08 -5.24 1.52
N TRP A 58 5.47 -4.16 0.86
CA TRP A 58 5.32 -2.80 1.40
C TRP A 58 3.85 -2.44 1.61
N SER A 59 3.01 -2.62 0.59
CA SER A 59 1.57 -2.35 0.68
C SER A 59 0.89 -3.19 1.76
N PHE A 60 1.33 -4.44 1.94
CA PHE A 60 0.90 -5.30 3.04
C PHE A 60 1.25 -4.71 4.41
N GLY A 61 2.46 -4.17 4.59
CA GLY A 61 2.86 -3.50 5.83
C GLY A 61 1.98 -2.28 6.17
N VAL A 62 1.62 -1.49 5.16
CA VAL A 62 0.65 -0.38 5.32
C VAL A 62 -0.72 -0.92 5.72
N THR A 63 -1.18 -1.99 5.08
CA THR A 63 -2.46 -2.65 5.40
C THR A 63 -2.49 -3.17 6.85
N MET A 64 -1.40 -3.79 7.32
CA MET A 64 -1.28 -4.23 8.71
C MET A 64 -1.39 -3.05 9.68
N TRP A 65 -0.73 -1.92 9.36
CA TRP A 65 -0.84 -0.71 10.16
C TRP A 65 -2.30 -0.22 10.26
N GLU A 66 -3.04 -0.23 9.16
CA GLU A 66 -4.46 0.15 9.15
C GLU A 66 -5.29 -0.76 10.06
N VAL A 67 -5.06 -2.08 10.00
CA VAL A 67 -5.73 -3.05 10.86
C VAL A 67 -5.48 -2.71 12.33
N PHE A 68 -4.24 -2.50 12.75
CA PHE A 68 -3.91 -2.19 14.15
C PHE A 68 -4.35 -0.78 14.60
N CYS A 69 -4.55 0.14 13.66
CA CYS A 69 -5.08 1.48 13.92
C CYS A 69 -6.61 1.57 13.85
N GLY A 70 -7.33 0.45 13.67
CA GLY A 70 -8.79 0.44 13.59
C GLY A 70 -9.33 1.05 12.30
N GLY A 71 -8.65 0.82 11.16
CA GLY A 71 -9.09 1.28 9.84
C GLY A 71 -8.81 2.75 9.54
N ARG A 72 -7.92 3.41 10.30
CA ARG A 72 -7.48 4.77 10.00
C ARG A 72 -6.70 4.80 8.69
N GLY A 73 -6.89 5.86 7.91
CA GLY A 73 -6.10 6.07 6.69
C GLY A 73 -4.61 6.29 7.01
N PRO A 74 -3.70 5.69 6.23
CA PRO A 74 -2.26 5.82 6.43
C PRO A 74 -1.79 7.26 6.18
N TYR A 75 -0.70 7.65 6.84
CA TYR A 75 -0.09 8.98 6.76
C TYR A 75 -1.13 10.12 6.88
N PRO A 76 -1.80 10.26 8.03
CA PRO A 76 -2.81 11.30 8.24
C PRO A 76 -2.20 12.69 8.09
N GLY A 77 -2.89 13.59 7.37
CA GLY A 77 -2.41 14.95 7.12
C GLY A 77 -1.28 15.08 6.07
N VAL A 78 -0.76 13.96 5.55
CA VAL A 78 0.25 13.98 4.48
C VAL A 78 -0.41 13.95 3.11
N GLU A 79 -0.01 14.89 2.26
CA GLU A 79 -0.42 14.95 0.86
C GLU A 79 0.34 13.92 0.01
N ALA A 80 -0.34 13.28 -0.94
CA ALA A 80 0.24 12.18 -1.72
C ALA A 80 1.53 12.55 -2.46
N HIS A 81 1.63 13.79 -2.97
CA HIS A 81 2.78 14.26 -3.74
C HIS A 81 4.03 14.54 -2.89
N THR A 82 3.89 14.71 -1.57
CA THR A 82 5.04 14.91 -0.66
C THR A 82 5.57 13.60 -0.09
N LEU A 83 4.79 12.52 -0.19
CA LEU A 83 5.11 11.21 0.35
C LEU A 83 6.45 10.64 -0.15
N PRO A 84 6.81 10.72 -1.45
CA PRO A 84 8.10 10.18 -1.91
C PRO A 84 9.29 10.84 -1.20
N ASN A 85 9.24 12.17 -1.01
CA ASN A 85 10.28 12.90 -0.30
C ASN A 85 10.35 12.47 1.16
N LEU A 86 9.23 12.34 1.86
CA LEU A 86 9.21 11.89 3.26
C LEU A 86 9.80 10.49 3.42
N LEU A 87 9.39 9.54 2.57
CA LEU A 87 9.86 8.16 2.61
C LEU A 87 11.36 8.05 2.33
N GLN A 88 11.87 8.87 1.41
CA GLN A 88 13.30 8.95 1.08
C GLN A 88 14.14 9.46 2.27
N HIS A 89 13.59 10.35 3.10
CA HIS A 89 14.23 10.80 4.35
C HIS A 89 14.04 9.83 5.52
N GLY A 90 13.53 8.62 5.28
CA GLY A 90 13.39 7.59 6.30
C GLY A 90 12.12 7.69 7.14
N HIS A 91 11.22 8.65 6.85
CA HIS A 91 9.94 8.74 7.55
C HIS A 91 9.12 7.47 7.32
N ARG A 92 8.49 6.93 8.36
CA ARG A 92 7.62 5.73 8.32
C ARG A 92 6.35 6.00 9.12
N LEU A 93 5.36 5.11 9.00
CA LEU A 93 4.20 5.16 9.87
C LEU A 93 4.64 4.93 11.31
N GLU A 94 4.09 5.71 12.23
CA GLU A 94 4.30 5.52 13.66
C GLU A 94 3.78 4.15 14.11
N MET A 95 4.38 3.62 15.17
CA MET A 95 3.92 2.36 15.75
C MET A 95 2.44 2.50 16.14
N PRO A 96 1.56 1.57 15.71
CA PRO A 96 0.14 1.66 16.02
C PRO A 96 -0.09 1.41 17.51
N ASN A 97 -0.94 2.22 18.16
CA ASN A 97 -1.29 2.08 19.58
C ASN A 97 -2.28 0.93 19.86
N ASN A 98 -2.28 -0.11 19.02
CA ASN A 98 -3.21 -1.24 19.05
C ASN A 98 -4.68 -0.84 19.27
N ALA A 99 -5.09 0.26 18.63
CA ALA A 99 -6.42 0.84 18.79
C ALA A 99 -7.55 -0.13 18.42
N ALA A 100 -7.25 -1.12 17.57
CA ALA A 100 -8.19 -2.17 17.19
C ALA A 100 -8.51 -3.19 18.31
N CYS A 101 -7.64 -3.32 19.33
CA CYS A 101 -7.84 -4.24 20.45
C CYS A 101 -8.23 -3.52 21.75
N SER A 102 -8.16 -2.19 21.80
CA SER A 102 -8.42 -1.41 23.03
C SER A 102 -9.89 -1.15 23.34
N GLU A 103 -10.82 -1.65 22.51
CA GLU A 103 -12.27 -1.60 22.74
C GLU A 103 -12.90 -2.99 22.94
N GLN A 104 -12.23 -3.87 23.70
CA GLN A 104 -12.78 -5.16 24.13
C GLN A 104 -13.05 -5.19 25.64
#